data_AF-A0AB39MP35-F1
#
_entry.id   AF-A0AB39MP35-F1
#
_cell.length_a   1.000
_cell.length_b   1.000
_cell.length_c   1.000
_cell.angle_alpha   90.00
_cell.angle_beta   90.00
_cell.angle_gamma   90.00
#
_symmetry.space_group_name_H-M   'P 1'
#
loop_
_entity.id
_entity.type
_entity.pdbx_description
1 polymer ?
#
loop_
_entity_poly.entity_id
_entity_poly.type
_entity_poly.pdbx_seq_one_letter_code
_entity_poly.pdbx_strand_id
1 'polypeptide(L)'
;MSAAGTTEVAVRHILSDKVTGGLLKPRTRTITWSAAHYSVKRPPSGKHTVELTCTECSASLLAEVRDQATTRRLATVMLVAAAVCLVAFFAALGYAVHEGGKTLPEGQSLPVLFPISVVTVFVAFVAAPTFYARGRNYNGVSMLDAPKPRRGHQIRPVRAGRSRVRTRR
;
A
#
# COMPACT_ATOMS: atom_id res chain seq x y z
N MET A 1 5.93 23.05 -20.39
CA MET A 1 6.91 23.09 -19.27
C MET A 1 6.23 22.53 -18.03
N SER A 2 6.56 21.29 -17.66
CA SER A 2 5.79 20.54 -16.65
C SER A 2 6.11 21.02 -15.25
N ALA A 3 5.09 21.54 -14.55
CA ALA A 3 5.19 22.00 -13.17
C ALA A 3 5.75 20.89 -12.27
N ALA A 4 7.00 21.08 -11.82
CA ALA A 4 7.61 20.23 -10.82
C ALA A 4 6.83 20.37 -9.51
N GLY A 5 5.91 19.44 -9.26
CA GLY A 5 5.16 19.39 -8.01
C GLY A 5 6.07 19.03 -6.83
N THR A 6 5.72 19.50 -5.64
CA THR A 6 6.28 18.98 -4.39
C THR A 6 5.48 17.75 -3.94
N THR A 7 6.10 16.87 -3.18
CA THR A 7 5.43 15.75 -2.52
C THR A 7 5.82 15.70 -1.06
N GLU A 8 4.83 15.53 -0.20
CA GLU A 8 5.05 15.41 1.24
C GLU A 8 5.25 13.94 1.63
N VAL A 9 6.28 13.69 2.42
CA VAL A 9 6.61 12.38 2.97
C VAL A 9 6.89 12.48 4.46
N ALA A 10 6.47 11.47 5.20
CA ALA A 10 6.80 11.29 6.60
C ALA A 10 7.85 10.17 6.71
N VAL A 11 9.01 10.51 7.24
CA VAL A 11 9.99 9.55 7.72
C VAL A 11 9.55 9.13 9.11
N ARG A 12 9.19 7.85 9.26
CA ARG A 12 8.77 7.28 10.53
C ARG A 12 9.89 6.44 11.13
N HIS A 13 10.08 6.58 12.44
CA HIS A 13 10.97 5.75 13.24
C HIS A 13 10.15 4.99 14.28
N ILE A 14 10.30 3.67 14.36
CA ILE A 14 9.66 2.83 15.39
C ILE A 14 10.50 2.90 16.66
N LEU A 15 9.99 3.58 17.68
CA LEU A 15 10.65 3.74 18.98
C LEU A 15 10.49 2.49 19.85
N SER A 16 9.34 1.82 19.75
CA SER A 16 9.06 0.62 20.53
C SER A 16 8.02 -0.23 19.82
N ASP A 17 8.17 -1.54 19.93
CA ASP A 17 7.22 -2.54 19.45
C ASP A 17 7.04 -3.59 20.55
N LYS A 18 5.94 -3.48 21.29
CA LYS A 18 5.65 -4.33 22.44
C LYS A 18 4.44 -5.17 22.14
N VAL A 19 4.56 -6.48 22.26
CA VAL A 19 3.43 -7.41 22.27
C VAL A 19 3.13 -7.77 23.72
N THR A 20 1.89 -7.54 24.14
CA THR A 20 1.40 -7.83 25.49
C THR A 20 0.20 -8.78 25.40
N GLY A 21 -0.04 -9.60 26.42
CA GLY A 21 -1.08 -10.64 26.39
C GLY A 21 -0.59 -12.01 25.90
N GLY A 22 -1.50 -12.99 25.85
CA GLY A 22 -1.14 -14.41 25.66
C GLY A 22 -2.30 -15.34 26.00
N LEU A 23 -2.00 -16.51 26.56
CA LEU A 23 -2.95 -17.62 26.72
C LEU A 23 -4.30 -17.25 27.37
N LEU A 24 -4.33 -16.25 28.25
CA LEU A 24 -5.52 -15.85 29.02
C LEU A 24 -6.06 -14.44 28.67
N LYS A 25 -5.36 -13.68 27.81
CA LYS A 25 -5.77 -12.31 27.41
C LYS A 25 -5.42 -12.05 25.94
N PRO A 26 -6.30 -11.39 25.15
CA PRO A 26 -6.06 -11.13 23.74
C PRO A 26 -4.71 -10.42 23.54
N ARG A 27 -3.91 -10.96 22.60
CA ARG A 27 -2.60 -10.38 22.25
C ARG A 27 -2.81 -8.97 21.69
N THR A 28 -2.24 -8.00 22.38
CA THR A 28 -2.27 -6.59 21.99
C THR A 28 -0.85 -6.15 21.63
N ARG A 29 -0.65 -5.72 20.39
CA ARG A 29 0.62 -5.16 19.92
C ARG A 29 0.54 -3.64 19.94
N THR A 30 1.44 -3.01 20.70
CA THR A 30 1.57 -1.56 20.81
C THR A 30 2.86 -1.14 20.11
N ILE A 31 2.72 -0.32 19.07
CA ILE A 31 3.85 0.23 18.32
C ILE A 31 3.87 1.74 18.57
N THR A 32 4.95 2.25 19.16
CA THR A 32 5.19 3.69 19.28
C THR A 32 6.13 4.13 18.17
N TRP A 33 5.74 5.17 17.44
CA TRP A 33 6.55 5.73 16.36
C TRP A 33 6.69 7.24 16.52
N SER A 34 7.80 7.79 16.05
CA SER A 34 7.92 9.21 15.75
C SER A 34 7.89 9.44 14.24
N ALA A 35 7.58 10.66 13.81
CA ALA A 35 7.47 11.01 12.40
C ALA A 35 8.01 12.41 12.12
N ALA A 36 9.00 12.50 11.24
CA ALA A 36 9.50 13.75 10.69
C ALA A 36 8.92 13.97 9.29
N HIS A 37 8.44 15.19 9.00
CA HIS A 37 7.77 15.51 7.75
C HIS A 37 8.73 16.27 6.83
N TYR A 38 8.78 15.85 5.56
CA TYR A 38 9.64 16.43 4.53
C TYR A 38 8.80 16.78 3.30
N SER A 39 9.07 17.94 2.72
CA SER A 39 8.59 18.32 1.40
C SER A 39 9.70 18.08 0.40
N VAL A 40 9.48 17.16 -0.54
CA VAL A 40 10.47 16.76 -1.53
C VAL A 40 10.05 17.24 -2.90
N LYS A 41 10.94 17.95 -3.59
CA LYS A 41 10.69 18.41 -4.96
C LYS A 41 10.73 17.22 -5.92
N ARG A 42 9.70 17.06 -6.75
CA ARG A 42 9.70 16.00 -7.77
C ARG A 42 10.64 16.38 -8.91
N PRO A 43 11.35 15.40 -9.48
CA PRO A 43 12.15 15.66 -10.66
C PRO A 43 11.26 15.94 -11.88
N PRO A 44 11.78 16.70 -12.87
CA PRO A 44 11.05 17.00 -14.10
C PRO A 44 10.78 15.75 -14.95
N SER A 45 11.68 14.76 -14.91
CA SER A 45 11.55 13.49 -15.60
C SER A 45 12.27 12.37 -14.84
N GLY A 46 11.77 11.13 -14.98
CA GLY A 46 12.43 9.94 -14.47
C GLY A 46 12.43 9.83 -12.94
N LYS A 47 13.61 9.50 -12.40
CA LYS A 47 13.81 9.15 -10.99
C LYS A 47 15.00 9.90 -10.44
N HIS A 48 14.89 10.41 -9.22
CA HIS A 48 15.99 11.03 -8.50
C HIS A 48 16.08 10.47 -7.09
N THR A 49 17.30 10.32 -6.58
CA THR A 49 17.55 9.96 -5.20
C THR A 49 17.64 11.22 -4.34
N VAL A 50 17.03 11.17 -3.16
CA VAL A 50 17.04 12.22 -2.16
C VAL A 50 17.39 11.60 -0.82
N GLU A 51 18.30 12.23 -0.10
CA GLU A 51 18.66 11.84 1.26
C GLU A 51 17.72 12.52 2.25
N LEU A 52 17.14 11.73 3.15
CA LEU A 52 16.23 12.17 4.19
C LEU A 52 16.79 11.73 5.54
N THR A 53 16.98 12.66 6.47
CA THR A 53 17.51 12.32 7.80
C THR A 53 16.39 11.89 8.74
N CYS A 54 16.62 10.89 9.58
CA CYS A 54 15.71 10.59 10.70
C CYS A 54 16.04 11.48 11.90
N THR A 55 15.06 12.16 12.48
CA THR A 55 15.27 13.06 13.63
C THR A 55 15.60 12.37 14.94
N GLU A 56 15.29 11.08 15.08
CA GLU A 56 15.52 10.34 16.33
C GLU A 56 16.92 9.75 16.45
N CYS A 57 17.45 9.20 15.35
CA CYS A 57 18.71 8.47 15.33
C CYS A 57 19.75 9.09 14.40
N SER A 58 19.42 10.24 13.78
CA SER A 58 20.27 10.93 12.81
C SER A 58 20.69 10.09 11.60
N ALA A 59 20.02 8.96 11.36
CA ALA A 59 20.32 8.08 10.23
C ALA A 59 19.86 8.72 8.91
N SER A 60 20.73 8.71 7.91
CA SER A 60 20.43 9.17 6.56
C SER A 60 19.77 8.09 5.72
N LEU A 61 18.50 8.30 5.35
CA LEU A 61 17.69 7.39 4.54
C LEU A 61 17.73 7.85 3.08
N LEU A 62 18.12 6.96 2.17
CA LEU A 62 18.05 7.23 0.75
C LEU A 62 16.66 6.89 0.22
N ALA A 63 16.00 7.88 -0.36
CA ALA A 63 14.68 7.75 -0.97
C ALA A 63 14.76 7.98 -2.49
N GLU A 64 14.15 7.11 -3.27
CA GLU A 64 13.87 7.35 -4.70
C GLU A 64 12.56 8.13 -4.83
N VAL A 65 12.61 9.23 -5.58
CA VAL A 65 11.47 10.08 -5.92
C VAL A 65 11.24 10.02 -7.42
N ARG A 66 10.02 9.69 -7.83
CA ARG A 66 9.63 9.63 -9.23
C ARG A 66 8.98 10.91 -9.72
N ASP A 67 9.06 11.13 -11.02
CA ASP A 67 8.33 12.21 -11.69
C ASP A 67 6.81 12.09 -11.51
N GLN A 68 6.12 13.22 -11.68
CA GLN A 68 4.68 13.33 -11.45
C GLN A 68 3.85 12.50 -12.44
N ALA A 69 4.27 12.41 -13.70
CA ALA A 69 3.51 11.73 -14.75
C ALA A 69 3.52 10.21 -14.54
N THR A 70 4.71 9.64 -14.31
CA THR A 70 4.88 8.22 -13.98
C THR A 70 4.17 7.87 -12.68
N THR A 71 4.23 8.75 -11.68
CA THR A 71 3.52 8.54 -10.41
C THR A 71 2.02 8.40 -10.63
N ARG A 72 1.41 9.36 -11.36
CA ARG A 72 -0.02 9.33 -11.67
C ARG A 72 -0.38 8.10 -12.50
N ARG A 73 0.41 7.77 -13.52
CA ARG A 73 0.18 6.60 -14.37
C ARG A 73 0.14 5.31 -13.56
N LEU A 74 1.12 5.08 -12.67
CA LEU A 74 1.15 3.89 -11.83
C LEU A 74 0.02 3.86 -10.79
N ALA A 75 -0.32 5.01 -10.20
CA ALA A 75 -1.49 5.11 -9.32
C ALA A 75 -2.78 4.73 -10.06
N THR A 76 -2.98 5.27 -11.27
CA THR A 76 -4.14 4.94 -12.11
C THR A 76 -4.15 3.48 -12.50
N VAL A 77 -3.03 2.90 -12.94
CA VAL A 77 -2.93 1.47 -13.29
C VAL A 77 -3.30 0.60 -12.09
N MET A 78 -2.84 0.92 -10.88
CA MET A 78 -3.24 0.19 -9.67
C MET A 78 -4.74 0.33 -9.39
N LEU A 79 -5.33 1.51 -9.57
CA LEU A 79 -6.78 1.69 -9.37
C LEU A 79 -7.61 0.94 -10.42
N VAL A 80 -7.16 0.94 -11.68
CA VAL A 80 -7.80 0.18 -12.76
C VAL A 80 -7.69 -1.32 -12.48
N ALA A 81 -6.52 -1.81 -12.06
CA ALA A 81 -6.35 -3.21 -11.67
C ALA A 81 -7.29 -3.58 -10.51
N ALA A 82 -7.47 -2.70 -9.52
CA ALA A 82 -8.43 -2.91 -8.44
C ALA A 82 -9.87 -3.02 -8.95
N ALA A 83 -10.27 -2.17 -9.90
CA ALA A 83 -11.60 -2.22 -10.51
C ALA A 83 -11.81 -3.52 -11.31
N VAL A 84 -10.81 -3.95 -12.09
CA VAL A 84 -10.85 -5.23 -12.82
C VAL A 84 -10.97 -6.41 -11.86
N CYS A 85 -10.20 -6.45 -10.78
CA CYS A 85 -10.33 -7.48 -9.75
C CYS A 85 -11.74 -7.50 -9.15
N LEU A 86 -12.34 -6.33 -8.91
CA LEU A 86 -13.68 -6.23 -8.35
C LEU A 86 -14.75 -6.76 -9.33
N VAL A 87 -14.64 -6.46 -10.62
CA VAL A 87 -15.52 -7.04 -11.65
C VAL A 87 -15.36 -8.56 -11.71
N ALA A 88 -14.12 -9.05 -11.74
CA ALA A 88 -13.83 -10.49 -11.76
C ALA A 88 -14.37 -11.21 -10.52
N PHE A 89 -14.29 -10.57 -9.34
CA PHE A 89 -14.85 -11.08 -8.10
C PHE A 89 -16.36 -11.32 -8.23
N PHE A 90 -17.13 -10.31 -8.66
CA PHE A 90 -18.57 -10.44 -8.78
C PHE A 90 -19.00 -11.44 -9.85
N ALA A 91 -18.31 -11.46 -10.99
CA ALA A 91 -18.58 -12.44 -12.05
C ALA A 91 -18.32 -13.88 -11.57
N ALA A 92 -17.16 -14.12 -10.94
CA ALA A 92 -16.80 -15.44 -10.43
C ALA A 92 -17.70 -15.88 -9.27
N LEU A 93 -18.08 -14.96 -8.38
CA LEU A 93 -19.00 -15.24 -7.28
C LEU A 93 -20.39 -15.60 -7.80
N GLY A 94 -20.91 -14.83 -8.76
CA GLY A 94 -22.20 -15.12 -9.39
C GLY A 94 -22.22 -16.49 -10.06
N TYR A 95 -21.13 -16.84 -10.77
CA TYR A 95 -20.97 -18.16 -11.37
C TYR A 95 -20.91 -19.28 -10.32
N ALA A 96 -20.11 -19.09 -9.26
CA ALA A 96 -19.96 -20.06 -8.19
C ALA A 96 -21.30 -20.31 -7.46
N VAL A 97 -22.09 -19.27 -7.22
CA VAL A 97 -23.42 -19.40 -6.60
C VAL A 97 -24.40 -20.11 -7.55
N HIS A 98 -24.38 -19.77 -8.84
CA HIS A 98 -25.25 -20.38 -9.84
C HIS A 98 -24.98 -21.88 -10.02
N GLU A 99 -23.72 -22.29 -10.16
CA GLU A 99 -23.36 -23.70 -10.33
C GLU A 99 -23.36 -24.47 -9.00
N GLY A 100 -22.97 -23.83 -7.90
CA GLY A 100 -22.95 -24.46 -6.57
C GLY A 100 -24.33 -24.77 -6.00
N GLY A 101 -25.38 -24.10 -6.50
CA GLY A 101 -26.78 -24.38 -6.14
C GLY A 101 -27.43 -25.51 -6.94
N LYS A 102 -26.77 -26.06 -7.96
CA LYS A 102 -27.32 -27.16 -8.77
C LYS A 102 -27.01 -28.51 -8.12
N THR A 103 -28.04 -29.31 -7.91
CA THR A 103 -27.88 -30.73 -7.59
C THR A 103 -27.49 -31.47 -8.87
N LEU A 104 -26.25 -31.94 -8.94
CA LEU A 104 -25.78 -32.76 -10.06
C LEU A 104 -26.40 -34.17 -9.97
N PRO A 105 -26.84 -34.76 -11.09
CA PRO A 105 -27.25 -36.15 -11.10
C PRO A 105 -26.07 -37.06 -10.71
N GLU A 106 -26.36 -38.20 -10.08
CA GLU A 106 -25.36 -39.14 -9.58
C GLU A 106 -24.39 -39.55 -10.71
N GLY A 107 -23.09 -39.34 -10.49
CA GLY A 107 -22.03 -39.67 -11.46
C GLY A 107 -21.50 -38.50 -12.31
N GLN A 108 -22.08 -37.30 -12.23
CA GLN A 108 -21.52 -36.11 -12.88
C GLN A 108 -20.57 -35.32 -11.96
N SER A 109 -19.43 -34.91 -12.52
CA SER A 109 -18.48 -34.02 -11.84
C SER A 109 -18.90 -32.56 -11.98
N LEU A 110 -18.47 -31.74 -11.02
CA LEU A 110 -18.64 -30.29 -11.06
C LEU A 110 -18.03 -29.72 -12.35
N PRO A 111 -18.66 -28.68 -12.96
CA PRO A 111 -18.08 -27.99 -14.11
C PRO A 111 -16.65 -27.53 -13.81
N VAL A 112 -15.71 -27.70 -14.74
CA VAL A 112 -14.29 -27.36 -14.56
C VAL A 112 -14.06 -25.90 -14.13
N LEU A 113 -14.96 -25.01 -14.53
CA LEU A 113 -14.92 -23.60 -14.17
C LEU A 113 -15.33 -23.31 -12.72
N PHE A 114 -16.04 -24.23 -12.04
CA PHE A 114 -16.46 -24.05 -10.66
C PHE A 114 -15.26 -23.86 -9.70
N PRO A 115 -14.28 -24.78 -9.61
CA PRO A 115 -13.11 -24.58 -8.75
C PRO A 115 -12.29 -23.34 -9.15
N ILE A 116 -12.20 -23.02 -10.44
CA ILE A 116 -11.52 -21.80 -10.93
C ILE A 116 -12.22 -20.54 -10.42
N SER A 117 -13.55 -20.52 -10.43
CA SER A 117 -14.34 -19.40 -9.94
C SER A 117 -14.12 -19.17 -8.43
N VAL A 118 -14.08 -20.24 -7.64
CA VAL A 118 -13.79 -20.16 -6.19
C VAL A 118 -12.40 -19.58 -5.93
N VAL A 119 -11.38 -20.05 -6.65
CA VAL A 119 -10.01 -19.51 -6.54
C VAL A 119 -9.98 -18.04 -6.94
N THR A 120 -10.67 -17.68 -8.01
CA THR A 120 -10.73 -16.30 -8.52
C THR A 120 -11.39 -15.36 -7.50
N VAL A 121 -12.48 -15.79 -6.85
CA VAL A 121 -13.13 -15.05 -5.75
C VAL A 121 -12.11 -14.78 -4.64
N PHE A 122 -11.38 -15.80 -4.19
CA PHE A 122 -10.40 -15.64 -3.11
C PHE A 122 -9.27 -14.68 -3.47
N VAL A 123 -8.68 -14.84 -4.66
CA VAL A 123 -7.59 -13.98 -5.15
C VAL A 123 -8.08 -12.54 -5.31
N ALA A 124 -9.24 -12.34 -5.95
CA ALA A 124 -9.79 -11.01 -6.19
C ALA A 124 -10.18 -10.29 -4.90
N PHE A 125 -10.69 -11.02 -3.90
CA PHE A 125 -11.02 -10.49 -2.58
C PHE A 125 -9.81 -9.87 -1.88
N VAL A 126 -8.61 -10.44 -2.05
CA VAL A 126 -7.37 -9.91 -1.48
C VAL A 126 -6.73 -8.86 -2.39
N ALA A 127 -6.72 -9.11 -3.69
CA ALA A 127 -6.05 -8.27 -4.67
C ALA A 127 -6.72 -6.89 -4.83
N ALA A 128 -8.06 -6.84 -4.92
CA ALA A 128 -8.81 -5.61 -5.11
C ALA A 128 -8.54 -4.55 -4.01
N PRO A 129 -8.70 -4.84 -2.69
CA PRO A 129 -8.41 -3.87 -1.65
C PRO A 129 -6.92 -3.52 -1.60
N THR A 130 -6.03 -4.47 -1.90
CA THR A 130 -4.58 -4.24 -1.93
C THR A 130 -4.19 -3.24 -3.01
N PHE A 131 -4.66 -3.44 -4.25
CA PHE A 131 -4.40 -2.53 -5.37
C PHE A 131 -5.06 -1.18 -5.16
N TYR A 132 -6.28 -1.14 -4.63
CA TYR A 132 -6.97 0.10 -4.32
C TYR A 132 -6.21 0.92 -3.27
N ALA A 133 -5.83 0.29 -2.15
CA ALA A 133 -5.11 0.95 -1.07
C ALA A 133 -3.72 1.40 -1.54
N ARG A 134 -2.99 0.58 -2.31
CA ARG A 134 -1.69 0.97 -2.86
C ARG A 134 -1.83 2.11 -3.85
N GLY A 135 -2.78 2.05 -4.79
CA GLY A 135 -3.04 3.11 -5.77
C GLY A 135 -3.41 4.44 -5.11
N ARG A 136 -4.36 4.43 -4.14
CA ARG A 136 -4.79 5.63 -3.39
C ARG A 136 -3.66 6.28 -2.59
N ASN A 137 -2.73 5.49 -2.05
CA ASN A 137 -1.64 5.99 -1.21
C ASN A 137 -0.30 6.07 -1.98
N TYR A 138 -0.27 5.85 -3.29
CA TYR A 138 0.97 5.90 -4.06
C TYR A 138 1.36 7.35 -4.33
N ASN A 139 2.47 7.79 -3.73
CA ASN A 139 3.02 9.14 -3.90
C ASN A 139 4.28 9.17 -4.78
N GLY A 140 4.76 8.01 -5.24
CA GLY A 140 5.97 7.91 -6.08
C GLY A 140 7.28 8.05 -5.31
N VAL A 141 7.25 7.94 -3.98
CA VAL A 141 8.46 7.92 -3.14
C VAL A 141 8.65 6.53 -2.55
N SER A 142 9.85 5.97 -2.69
CA SER A 142 10.21 4.66 -2.14
C SER A 142 11.56 4.72 -1.43
N MET A 143 11.68 4.03 -0.30
CA MET A 143 12.96 3.90 0.40
C MET A 143 13.88 2.97 -0.40
N LEU A 144 15.05 3.48 -0.80
CA LEU A 144 16.09 2.73 -1.51
C LEU A 144 17.06 2.08 -0.53
N ASP A 145 17.55 2.88 0.43
CA ASP A 145 18.45 2.41 1.46
C ASP A 145 18.14 3.07 2.82
N ALA A 146 18.43 2.31 3.88
CA ALA A 146 18.43 2.77 5.25
C ALA A 146 19.66 2.17 5.95
N PRO A 147 20.43 2.98 6.71
CA PRO A 147 21.52 2.49 7.55
C PRO A 147 20.99 1.45 8.54
N LYS A 148 21.82 0.48 8.90
CA LYS A 148 21.47 -0.47 9.96
C LYS A 148 21.30 0.31 11.28
N PRO A 149 20.27 0.03 12.10
CA PRO A 149 19.25 -1.01 11.95
C PRO A 149 18.06 -0.58 11.06
N ARG A 150 17.88 -1.27 9.93
CA ARG A 150 16.78 -1.02 8.98
C ARG A 150 15.38 -1.24 9.55
N ARG A 151 15.26 -2.00 10.65
CA ARG A 151 13.97 -2.49 11.17
C ARG A 151 13.08 -1.40 11.78
N GLY A 152 13.57 -0.18 11.96
CA GLY A 152 12.82 0.92 12.56
C GLY A 152 12.25 1.95 11.57
N HIS A 153 12.72 1.99 10.32
CA HIS A 153 12.46 3.12 9.43
C HIS A 153 11.39 2.82 8.37
N GLN A 154 10.47 3.76 8.18
CA GLN A 154 9.50 3.71 7.09
C GLN A 154 9.30 5.09 6.47
N ILE A 155 9.33 5.16 5.14
CA ILE A 155 8.88 6.35 4.41
C ILE A 155 7.41 6.15 4.05
N ARG A 156 6.56 7.08 4.48
CA ARG A 156 5.12 7.03 4.23
C ARG A 156 4.62 8.30 3.55
N PRO A 157 3.62 8.21 2.66
CA PRO A 157 2.93 9.38 2.14
C PRO A 157 2.24 10.14 3.28
N VAL A 158 2.33 11.46 3.26
CA VAL A 158 1.49 12.32 4.11
C VAL A 158 0.16 12.50 3.39
N ARG A 159 -0.95 12.11 4.03
CA ARG A 159 -2.27 12.44 3.48
C ARG A 159 -2.48 13.94 3.65
N ALA A 160 -2.75 14.64 2.54
CA ALA A 160 -2.91 16.09 2.45
C ALA A 160 -3.88 16.71 3.51
N GLY A 161 -4.75 15.92 4.14
CA GLY A 161 -5.61 16.36 5.24
C GLY A 161 -4.92 16.69 6.57
N ARG A 162 -3.62 16.39 6.76
CA ARG A 162 -2.88 16.70 8.01
C ARG A 162 -1.78 17.77 7.86
N SER A 163 -1.55 18.31 6.67
CA SER A 163 -0.50 19.34 6.42
C SER A 163 -0.84 20.73 7.00
N ARG A 164 -2.00 20.90 7.66
CA ARG A 164 -2.36 22.15 8.37
C ARG A 164 -1.85 22.24 9.82
N VAL A 165 -0.83 21.47 10.20
CA VAL A 165 -0.25 21.59 11.54
C VAL A 165 1.07 22.38 11.50
N ARG A 166 0.91 23.70 11.71
CA ARG A 166 1.85 24.63 12.34
C ARG A 166 3.32 24.57 11.88
N THR A 167 3.65 25.45 10.94
CA THR A 167 4.84 26.28 11.09
C THR A 167 4.71 27.08 12.39
N ARG A 168 5.35 26.62 13.48
CA ARG A 168 5.72 27.54 14.57
C ARG A 168 6.99 28.26 14.12
N ARG A 169 6.84 29.56 13.87
CA ARG A 169 7.94 30.52 13.88
C ARG A 169 8.61 30.51 15.26
#